data_AF-A0AAV2FYE4-F1
#
_entry.id   AF-A0AAV2FYE4-F1
#
_cell.length_a   1.000
_cell.length_b   1.000
_cell.length_c   1.000
_cell.angle_alpha   90.00
_cell.angle_beta   90.00
_cell.angle_gamma   90.00
#
_symmetry.space_group_name_H-M   'P 1'
#
loop_
_entity.id
_entity.type
_entity.pdbx_description
1 polymer ?
#
loop_
_entity_poly.entity_id
_entity_poly.type
_entity_poly.pdbx_seq_one_letter_code
_entity_poly.pdbx_strand_id
1 'polypeptide(L)' 'MYPIERFLGVLKDYVKNRSQPEACIAEVYLANECLSFCSRYLSEDGDTRFTRPSRNHEEMGVEENGKVIFPINGRPIV' A
#
# COMPACT_ATOMS: atom_id res chain seq x y z
N MET A 1 -9.63 -3.51 -20.39
CA MET A 1 -10.75 -3.41 -19.43
C MET A 1 -10.83 -1.98 -18.93
N TYR A 2 -12.02 -1.42 -18.86
CA TYR A 2 -12.24 -0.06 -18.37
C TYR A 2 -11.94 0.04 -16.87
N PRO A 3 -11.59 1.25 -16.36
CA PRO A 3 -11.29 1.44 -14.94
C PRO A 3 -12.39 0.93 -13.99
N ILE A 4 -13.66 1.13 -14.37
CA ILE A 4 -14.82 0.68 -13.60
C ILE A 4 -14.88 -0.85 -13.48
N GLU A 5 -14.63 -1.55 -14.58
CA GLU A 5 -14.68 -3.00 -14.61
C GLU A 5 -13.56 -3.63 -13.79
N ARG A 6 -12.36 -3.02 -13.82
CA ARG A 6 -11.22 -3.44 -12.99
C ARG A 6 -11.53 -3.28 -11.50
N PHE A 7 -12.16 -2.17 -11.12
CA PHE A 7 -12.55 -1.93 -9.72
C PHE A 7 -13.59 -2.95 -9.24
N LEU A 8 -14.64 -3.18 -10.03
CA LEU A 8 -15.66 -4.18 -9.72
C LEU A 8 -15.08 -5.59 -9.64
N GLY A 9 -14.07 -5.92 -10.46
CA GLY A 9 -13.33 -7.17 -10.38
C GLY A 9 -12.67 -7.38 -9.01
N VAL A 10 -11.99 -6.35 -8.49
CA VAL A 10 -11.36 -6.40 -7.15
C VAL A 10 -12.39 -6.57 -6.04
N LEU A 11 -13.49 -5.80 -6.08
CA LEU A 11 -14.56 -5.92 -5.09
C LEU A 11 -15.19 -7.31 -5.07
N LYS A 12 -15.34 -7.93 -6.24
CA LYS A 12 -15.87 -9.28 -6.37
C LYS A 12 -15.01 -10.32 -5.64
N ASP A 13 -13.69 -10.15 -5.65
CA ASP A 13 -12.76 -11.03 -4.95
C ASP A 13 -12.84 -10.92 -3.41
N TYR A 14 -13.32 -9.77 -2.92
CA TYR A 14 -13.50 -9.50 -1.49
C TYR A 14 -14.78 -10.13 -0.91
N VAL A 15 -15.79 -10.42 -1.74
CA VAL A 15 -17.03 -11.05 -1.28
C VAL A 15 -16.82 -12.55 -1.02
N LYS A 16 -16.41 -12.90 0.22
CA LYS A 16 -16.28 -14.30 0.68
C LYS A 16 -17.61 -14.89 1.17
N ASN A 17 -18.44 -14.06 1.80
CA ASN A 17 -19.79 -14.40 2.24
C ASN A 17 -20.83 -13.65 1.39
N ARG A 18 -21.64 -14.38 0.63
CA ARG A 18 -22.67 -13.81 -0.24
C ARG A 18 -23.96 -13.41 0.50
N SER A 19 -24.14 -13.86 1.73
CA SER A 19 -25.30 -13.47 2.55
C SER A 19 -25.19 -12.02 3.05
N GLN A 20 -23.98 -11.45 3.09
CA GLN A 20 -23.70 -10.08 3.54
C GLN A 20 -22.52 -9.49 2.75
N PRO A 21 -22.70 -9.19 1.46
CA PRO A 21 -21.59 -8.81 0.58
C PRO A 21 -20.95 -7.47 0.97
N GLU A 22 -21.73 -6.50 1.45
CA GLU A 22 -21.23 -5.18 1.86
C GLU A 22 -20.33 -5.29 3.09
N ALA A 23 -20.78 -6.06 4.10
CA ALA A 23 -20.00 -6.30 5.32
C ALA A 23 -18.68 -7.03 4.99
N CYS A 24 -18.74 -8.03 4.11
CA CYS A 24 -17.57 -8.80 3.71
C CYS A 24 -16.53 -7.93 2.99
N ILE A 25 -16.97 -7.02 2.10
CA ILE A 25 -16.09 -6.05 1.45
C ILE A 25 -15.45 -5.12 2.47
N ALA A 26 -16.23 -4.59 3.42
CA ALA A 26 -15.73 -3.66 4.44
C ALA A 26 -14.66 -4.31 5.34
N GLU A 27 -14.89 -5.55 5.78
CA GLU A 27 -13.95 -6.30 6.61
C GLU A 27 -12.62 -6.58 5.88
N VAL A 28 -12.70 -7.08 4.64
CA VAL A 28 -11.51 -7.38 3.85
C VAL A 28 -10.73 -6.11 3.53
N TYR A 29 -11.43 -5.02 3.22
CA TYR A 29 -10.80 -3.72 2.99
C TYR A 29 -10.06 -3.23 4.23
N LEU A 30 -10.69 -3.29 5.40
CA LEU A 30 -10.07 -2.91 6.67
C LEU A 30 -8.82 -3.76 6.96
N ALA A 31 -8.91 -5.08 6.79
CA ALA A 31 -7.76 -5.97 6.99
C ALA A 31 -6.60 -5.64 6.05
N ASN A 32 -6.88 -5.37 4.76
CA ASN A 32 -5.86 -5.00 3.79
C ASN A 32 -5.18 -3.66 4.12
N GLU A 33 -5.94 -2.66 4.57
CA GLU A 33 -5.39 -1.37 5.03
C GLU A 33 -4.53 -1.55 6.27
N CYS A 34 -4.99 -2.31 7.27
CA CYS A 34 -4.22 -2.62 8.47
C CYS A 34 -2.90 -3.34 8.13
N LEU A 35 -2.93 -4.34 7.24
CA LEU A 35 -1.72 -5.05 6.81
C LEU A 35 -0.78 -4.15 6.01
N SER A 36 -1.32 -3.27 5.17
CA SER A 36 -0.53 -2.28 4.43
C SER A 36 0.13 -1.28 5.36
N PHE A 37 -0.60 -0.82 6.38
CA PHE A 37 -0.08 0.02 7.44
C PHE A 37 1.03 -0.69 8.23
N CYS A 38 0.77 -1.89 8.74
CA CYS A 38 1.76 -2.71 9.44
C CYS A 38 3.00 -2.93 8.57
N SER A 39 2.84 -3.25 7.28
CA SER A 39 3.97 -3.40 6.38
C SER A 39 4.79 -2.11 6.26
N ARG A 40 4.16 -0.94 6.18
CA ARG A 40 4.87 0.34 6.05
C ARG A 40 5.62 0.77 7.31
N TYR A 41 5.14 0.42 8.50
CA TYR A 41 5.67 0.96 9.77
C TYR A 41 6.35 -0.08 10.67
N LEU A 42 6.04 -1.38 10.51
CA LEU A 42 6.61 -2.47 11.30
C LEU A 42 7.65 -3.30 10.53
N SER A 43 7.80 -3.09 9.22
CA SER A 43 8.86 -3.75 8.45
C SER A 43 10.17 -3.00 8.64
N GLU A 44 11.16 -3.68 9.22
CA GLU A 44 12.52 -3.16 9.46
C GLU A 44 13.26 -2.86 8.14
N ASP A 45 12.94 -3.60 7.08
CA ASP A 45 13.51 -3.44 5.74
C ASP A 45 12.63 -2.54 4.87
N GLY A 46 13.16 -1.38 4.48
CA GLY A 46 12.44 -0.26 3.86
C GLY A 46 11.79 -0.49 2.49
N ASP A 47 11.72 -1.71 1.98
CA ASP A 47 11.22 -2.00 0.63
C ASP A 47 9.90 -2.78 0.61
N THR A 48 8.83 -2.11 1.04
CA THR A 48 7.46 -2.63 0.82
C THR A 48 7.04 -2.44 -0.63
N ARG A 49 6.02 -3.19 -1.09
CA ARG A 49 5.41 -3.01 -2.42
C ARG A 49 4.94 -1.57 -2.68
N PHE A 50 4.68 -0.80 -1.62
CA PHE A 50 4.30 0.62 -1.69
C PHE A 50 5.49 1.58 -1.66
N THR A 51 6.63 1.13 -1.15
CA THR A 51 7.83 1.94 -0.98
C THR A 51 8.75 1.87 -2.20
N ARG A 52 8.69 0.75 -2.95
CA ARG A 52 9.51 0.51 -4.14
C ARG A 52 9.30 1.60 -5.20
N PRO A 53 10.39 2.18 -5.73
CA PRO A 53 10.29 3.11 -6.85
C PRO A 53 9.60 2.44 -8.04
N SER A 54 8.78 3.20 -8.77
CA SER A 54 8.20 2.74 -10.03
C SER A 54 9.32 2.33 -11.00
N ARG A 55 9.04 1.40 -11.93
CA ARG A 55 10.04 0.96 -12.94
C ARG A 55 10.60 2.11 -13.79
N ASN A 56 9.95 3.27 -13.77
CA ASN A 56 10.36 4.50 -14.46
C ASN A 56 10.79 5.62 -13.49
N HIS A 57 11.23 5.31 -12.27
CA HIS A 57 11.75 6.32 -11.36
C HIS A 57 13.14 6.74 -11.85
N GLU A 58 13.29 7.99 -12.30
CA GLU A 58 14.60 8.54 -12.61
C GLU A 58 15.41 8.61 -11.31
N GLU A 59 16.54 7.90 -11.25
CA GLU A 59 17.43 7.88 -10.09
C GLU A 59 17.96 9.30 -9.82
N MET A 60 17.43 9.98 -8.80
CA MET A 60 18.05 11.18 -8.29
C MET A 60 19.22 10.74 -7.39
N GLY A 61 20.45 10.96 -7.86
CA GLY A 61 21.69 10.51 -7.21
C GLY A 61 21.74 10.89 -5.73
N VAL A 62 22.04 9.90 -4.90
CA VAL A 62 22.26 10.09 -3.46
C VAL A 62 23.64 10.70 -3.29
N GLU A 63 23.72 11.99 -2.94
CA GLU A 63 24.92 12.50 -2.29
C GLU A 63 24.97 11.93 -0.86
N GLU A 64 25.83 10.94 -0.69
CA GLU A 64 26.37 10.52 0.60
C GLU A 64 26.98 11.75 1.28
N ASN A 65 26.26 12.43 2.18
CA ASN A 65 26.79 13.28 3.29
C ASN A 65 25.75 14.18 3.98
N GLY A 66 24.45 13.89 3.84
CA GLY A 66 23.40 14.55 4.63
C GLY A 66 22.76 13.60 5.64
N LYS A 67 23.37 13.41 6.82
CA LYS A 67 22.64 12.79 7.96
C LYS A 67 21.44 13.68 8.28
N VAL A 68 20.27 13.27 7.78
CA VAL A 68 18.99 13.90 8.12
C VAL A 68 18.84 13.76 9.63
N ILE A 69 18.80 14.88 10.34
CA ILE A 69 18.74 14.95 11.82
C ILE A 69 17.56 14.14 12.37
N PHE A 70 16.54 13.94 11.55
CA PHE A 70 15.49 12.95 11.77
C PHE A 70 15.47 12.01 10.55
N PRO A 71 15.83 10.72 10.70
CA PRO A 71 15.56 9.76 9.65
C PRO A 71 14.05 9.74 9.39
N ILE A 72 13.65 9.81 8.12
CA ILE A 72 12.24 9.69 7.70
C ILE A 72 11.82 8.23 7.91
N ASN A 73 11.56 7.86 9.16
CA ASN A 73 10.99 6.58 9.53
C ASN A 73 9.47 6.75 9.48
N GLY A 74 8.91 6.40 8.32
CA GLY A 74 7.49 6.56 8.00
C GLY A 74 7.29 7.56 6.87
N ARG A 75 6.76 7.08 5.73
CA ARG A 75 6.35 7.95 4.62
C ARG A 75 4.97 8.55 4.89
N PRO A 76 4.75 9.84 4.59
CA PRO A 76 3.51 10.53 4.90
C PRO A 76 2.32 9.96 4.10
N ILE A 77 1.14 10.03 4.71
CA ILE A 77 -0.14 9.68 4.08
C ILE A 77 -0.60 10.91 3.28
N VAL A 78 -0.02 11.14 2.11
CA VAL A 78 -0.53 12.12 1.13
C VAL A 78 -0.45 11.51 -0.25
#